data_AF-A0A968P9W3-F1
#
_entry.id   AF-A0A968P9W3-F1
#
_cell.length_a   1.000
_cell.length_b   1.000
_cell.length_c   1.000
_cell.angle_alpha   90.00
_cell.angle_beta   90.00
_cell.angle_gamma   90.00
#
_symmetry.space_group_name_H-M   'P 1'
#
loop_
_entity.id
_entity.type
_entity.pdbx_description
1 polymer ?
#
loop_
_entity_poly.entity_id
_entity_poly.type
_entity_poly.pdbx_seq_one_letter_code
_entity_poly.pdbx_strand_id
1 'polypeptide(L)'
;AGLDVAGKTGTAQVVAHAVRLSTEEQQEPFRTHAWFASFAPVDDPQLVIVIFVEHGGAGSAAAAPLAKGLYEKYFETHLAHRTAG
;
A
#
# COMPACT_ATOMS: atom_id res chain seq x y z
N ALA A 1 9.19 15.99 -13.25
CA ALA A 1 9.81 15.81 -11.93
C ALA A 1 9.19 14.58 -11.29
N GLY A 2 9.96 13.75 -10.58
CA GLY A 2 9.41 12.64 -9.81
C GLY A 2 8.70 13.13 -8.55
N LEU A 3 7.74 12.36 -8.04
CA LEU A 3 7.13 12.59 -6.73
C LEU A 3 7.84 11.70 -5.71
N ASP A 4 8.48 12.31 -4.72
CA ASP A 4 9.10 11.56 -3.62
C ASP A 4 8.02 11.16 -2.60
N VAL A 5 8.00 9.86 -2.28
CA VAL A 5 7.03 9.24 -1.38
C VAL A 5 7.78 8.56 -0.23
N ALA A 6 7.39 8.85 1.00
CA ALA A 6 7.84 8.13 2.18
C ALA A 6 6.74 7.19 2.67
N GLY A 7 7.09 5.96 3.03
CA GLY A 7 6.11 5.00 3.54
C GLY A 7 6.72 3.77 4.16
N LYS A 8 5.87 3.01 4.85
CA LYS A 8 6.26 1.77 5.53
C LYS A 8 5.25 0.66 5.21
N THR A 9 5.79 -0.50 4.86
CA THR A 9 5.02 -1.73 4.68
C THR A 9 4.83 -2.45 6.01
N GLY A 10 3.68 -3.12 6.13
CA GLY A 10 3.37 -4.05 7.20
C GLY A 10 2.77 -5.34 6.65
N THR A 11 2.90 -6.41 7.43
CA THR A 11 2.20 -7.67 7.21
C THR A 11 1.56 -8.07 8.54
N ALA A 12 0.28 -8.43 8.52
CA ALA A 12 -0.42 -8.95 9.69
C ALA A 12 -0.72 -10.43 9.48
N GLN A 13 -0.11 -11.30 10.28
CA GLN A 13 -0.38 -12.73 10.22
C GLN A 13 -1.75 -13.05 10.81
N VAL A 14 -2.52 -13.90 10.11
CA VAL A 14 -3.89 -14.26 10.49
C VAL A 14 -3.92 -15.47 11.43
N VAL A 15 -2.87 -16.31 11.42
CA VAL A 15 -2.72 -17.48 12.29
C VAL A 15 -1.31 -17.58 12.87
N ALA A 16 -1.21 -18.23 14.03
CA ALA A 16 0.07 -18.55 14.64
C ALA A 16 0.88 -19.50 13.74
N HIS A 17 2.20 -19.31 13.73
CA HIS A 17 3.16 -20.10 12.94
C HIS A 17 3.13 -21.63 13.23
N ALA A 18 2.48 -22.03 14.32
CA ALA A 18 2.29 -23.42 14.74
C ALA A 18 1.22 -24.18 13.93
N VAL A 19 0.37 -23.48 13.16
CA VAL A 19 -0.61 -24.12 12.28
C VAL A 19 0.11 -24.60 11.01
N ARG A 20 0.40 -25.90 10.94
CA ARG A 20 0.97 -26.53 9.73
C ARG A 20 -0.14 -26.71 8.69
N LEU A 21 -0.20 -25.78 7.74
CA LEU A 21 -1.06 -25.87 6.56
C LEU A 21 -0.26 -26.52 5.43
N SER A 22 -0.75 -27.66 4.92
CA SER A 22 0.01 -28.53 4.00
C SER A 22 -0.20 -28.23 2.52
N THR A 23 -1.24 -27.50 2.14
CA THR A 23 -1.55 -27.15 0.74
C THR A 23 -1.74 -25.64 0.57
N GLU A 24 -1.49 -25.11 -0.63
CA GLU A 24 -1.71 -23.68 -0.95
C GLU A 24 -3.18 -23.27 -0.74
N GLU A 25 -4.12 -24.14 -1.09
CA GLU A 25 -5.56 -23.92 -0.93
C GLU A 25 -5.97 -23.84 0.55
N GLN A 26 -5.26 -24.56 1.42
CA GLN A 26 -5.40 -24.43 2.87
C GLN A 26 -4.74 -23.14 3.40
N GLN A 27 -3.79 -22.54 2.69
CA GLN A 27 -3.04 -21.35 3.11
C GLN A 27 -3.69 -20.02 2.68
N GLU A 28 -4.45 -20.01 1.58
CA GLU A 28 -5.18 -18.83 1.07
C GLU A 28 -5.99 -18.08 2.15
N PRO A 29 -6.91 -18.71 2.89
CA PRO A 29 -7.68 -18.03 3.94
C PRO A 29 -6.84 -17.62 5.16
N PHE A 30 -5.57 -18.00 5.21
CA PHE A 30 -4.64 -17.64 6.28
C PHE A 30 -3.45 -16.82 5.78
N ARG A 31 -3.47 -16.36 4.51
CA ARG A 31 -2.48 -15.40 4.01
C ARG A 31 -2.49 -14.16 4.89
N THR A 32 -1.29 -13.63 5.12
CA THR A 32 -1.13 -12.39 5.87
C THR A 32 -1.90 -11.26 5.21
N HIS A 33 -2.42 -10.32 5.98
CA HIS A 33 -2.95 -9.10 5.40
C HIS A 33 -1.79 -8.19 5.00
N ALA A 34 -1.96 -7.51 3.86
CA ALA A 34 -1.00 -6.55 3.35
C ALA A 34 -1.36 -5.15 3.82
N TRP A 35 -0.41 -4.47 4.45
CA TRP A 35 -0.54 -3.08 4.89
C TRP A 35 0.49 -2.19 4.23
N PHE A 36 0.08 -0.97 3.90
CA PHE A 36 1.00 0.09 3.53
C PHE A 36 0.45 1.43 4.02
N ALA A 37 1.30 2.20 4.70
CA ALA A 37 1.02 3.58 5.08
C ALA A 37 2.11 4.49 4.51
N SER A 38 1.71 5.58 3.87
CA SER A 38 2.64 6.50 3.21
C SER A 38 2.12 7.93 3.20
N PHE A 39 3.03 8.87 2.95
CA PHE A 39 2.71 10.27 2.68
C PHE A 39 3.58 10.82 1.54
N ALA A 40 3.06 11.85 0.86
CA ALA A 40 3.79 12.57 -0.18
C ALA A 40 3.24 14.00 -0.39
N PRO A 41 4.06 14.94 -0.94
CA PRO A 41 5.52 14.88 -1.06
C PRO A 41 6.25 14.70 0.28
N VAL A 42 7.53 14.29 0.26
CA VAL A 42 8.34 14.13 1.49
C VAL A 42 8.59 15.48 2.17
N ASP A 43 8.94 16.51 1.40
CA ASP A 43 9.36 17.82 1.94
C ASP A 43 8.19 18.73 2.33
N ASP A 44 7.04 18.57 1.68
CA ASP A 44 5.79 19.28 1.98
C ASP A 44 4.61 18.30 1.87
N PRO A 45 4.29 17.52 2.93
CA PRO A 45 3.27 16.48 2.86
C PRO A 45 1.86 17.02 2.58
N GLN A 46 1.24 16.55 1.50
CA GLN A 46 -0.10 16.98 1.07
C GLN A 46 -1.14 15.86 1.07
N LEU A 47 -0.70 14.60 0.95
CA LEU A 47 -1.57 13.43 0.93
C LEU A 47 -0.99 12.25 1.73
N VAL A 48 -1.78 11.74 2.67
CA VAL A 48 -1.53 10.48 3.39
C VAL A 48 -2.41 9.38 2.80
N ILE A 49 -1.83 8.21 2.55
CA ILE A 49 -2.53 7.03 2.05
C ILE A 49 -2.27 5.86 2.99
N VAL A 50 -3.34 5.18 3.42
CA VAL A 50 -3.28 3.92 4.17
C VAL A 50 -4.08 2.87 3.40
N ILE A 51 -3.43 1.76 3.07
CA ILE A 51 -4.03 0.65 2.32
C ILE A 51 -3.95 -0.62 3.14
N PHE A 52 -5.09 -1.29 3.22
CA PHE A 52 -5.28 -2.60 3.80
C PHE A 52 -5.84 -3.53 2.73
N VAL A 53 -5.15 -4.64 2.49
CA VAL A 53 -5.66 -5.71 1.62
C VAL A 53 -5.78 -6.98 2.47
N GLU A 54 -7.03 -7.38 2.70
CA GLU A 54 -7.35 -8.63 3.36
C GLU A 54 -6.76 -9.81 2.56
N HIS A 55 -6.14 -10.75 3.27
CA HIS A 55 -5.34 -11.86 2.72
C HIS A 55 -4.35 -11.49 1.59
N GLY A 56 -3.95 -10.22 1.49
CA GLY A 56 -3.13 -9.70 0.38
C GLY A 56 -1.65 -10.10 0.41
N GLY A 57 -1.23 -10.91 1.39
CA GLY A 57 0.15 -11.33 1.56
C GLY A 57 1.05 -10.17 2.01
N ALA A 58 2.10 -9.89 1.24
CA ALA A 58 3.11 -8.89 1.56
C ALA A 58 2.66 -7.46 1.22
N GLY A 59 2.82 -6.52 2.17
CA GLY A 59 2.54 -5.10 1.97
C GLY A 59 3.24 -4.48 0.75
N SER A 60 4.48 -4.86 0.48
CA SER A 60 5.26 -4.38 -0.68
C SER A 60 4.74 -4.89 -2.03
N ALA A 61 4.12 -6.07 -2.07
CA ALA A 61 3.67 -6.71 -3.29
C ALA A 61 2.22 -6.32 -3.63
N ALA A 62 1.35 -6.20 -2.63
CA ALA A 62 -0.07 -5.91 -2.84
C ALA A 62 -0.46 -4.45 -2.54
N ALA A 63 -0.08 -3.92 -1.37
CA ALA A 63 -0.57 -2.63 -0.91
C ALA A 63 0.22 -1.43 -1.47
N ALA A 64 1.54 -1.51 -1.56
CA ALA A 64 2.37 -0.40 -2.04
C ALA A 64 2.11 -0.01 -3.52
N PRO A 65 1.92 -0.95 -4.48
CA PRO A 65 1.59 -0.59 -5.86
C PRO A 65 0.25 0.14 -6.01
N LEU A 66 -0.73 -0.17 -5.15
CA LEU A 66 -2.01 0.52 -5.14
C LEU A 66 -1.85 1.99 -4.71
N ALA A 67 -1.02 2.25 -3.70
CA ALA A 67 -0.74 3.62 -3.25
C ALA A 67 -0.04 4.44 -4.34
N LYS A 68 0.87 3.83 -5.11
CA LYS A 68 1.50 4.48 -6.27
C LYS A 68 0.45 4.99 -7.27
N GLY A 69 -0.51 4.14 -7.66
CA GLY A 69 -1.58 4.54 -8.59
C GLY A 69 -2.45 5.68 -8.07
N LEU A 70 -2.73 5.70 -6.76
CA LEU A 70 -3.48 6.78 -6.12
C LEU A 70 -2.70 8.10 -6.10
N TYR A 71 -1.40 8.06 -5.79
CA TYR A 71 -0.55 9.24 -5.84
C TYR A 71 -0.42 9.80 -7.25
N GLU A 72 -0.17 8.93 -8.24
CA GLU A 72 -0.12 9.32 -9.66
C GLU A 72 -1.41 10.03 -10.05
N LYS A 73 -2.57 9.46 -9.71
CA LYS A 73 -3.87 10.04 -10.05
C LYS A 73 -4.12 11.39 -9.36
N TYR A 74 -3.82 11.49 -8.06
CA TYR A 74 -4.08 12.70 -7.29
C TYR A 74 -3.19 13.87 -7.75
N PHE A 75 -1.88 13.63 -7.89
CA PHE A 75 -0.93 14.68 -8.24
C PHE A 75 -0.93 15.04 -9.72
N GLU A 76 -1.28 14.12 -10.63
CA GLU A 76 -1.60 14.47 -12.03
C GLU A 76 -2.72 15.52 -12.08
N THR A 77 -3.81 15.26 -11.34
CA THR A 77 -4.99 16.13 -11.32
C THR A 77 -4.71 17.46 -10.62
N HIS A 78 -4.03 17.44 -9.47
CA HIS A 78 -3.70 18.66 -8.72
C HIS A 78 -2.71 19.57 -9.41
N LEU A 79 -1.73 19.02 -10.14
CA LEU A 79 -0.82 19.82 -10.95
C LEU A 79 -1.55 20.49 -12.11
N ALA A 80 -2.46 19.77 -12.79
CA ALA A 80 -3.25 20.32 -13.89
C ALA A 80 -4.14 21.51 -13.46
N HIS A 81 -4.69 21.49 -12.24
CA HIS A 81 -5.52 22.58 -11.74
C HIS A 81 -4.73 23.79 -11.22
N ARG A 82 -3.47 23.62 -10.81
CA ARG A 82 -2.61 24.72 -10.32
C ARG A 82 -2.00 25.57 -11.43
N THR A 83 -1.84 25.04 -12.65
CA THR A 83 -1.32 25.77 -13.81
C THR A 83 -2.41 26.50 -14.62
N ALA A 84 -3.68 26.26 -14.33
CA ALA A 84 -4.82 26.86 -15.04
C ALA A 84 -5.36 28.16 -14.39
N GLY A 85 -4.66 28.71 -13.39
CA GLY A 85 -5.04 29.91 -12.66
C GLY A 85 -4.00 31.02 -12.74
#